data_AF-A0A9E4I9M3-F1
#
_entry.id   AF-A0A9E4I9M3-F1
#
_cell.length_a   1.000
_cell.length_b   1.000
_cell.length_c   1.000
_cell.angle_alpha   90.00
_cell.angle_beta   90.00
_cell.angle_gamma   90.00
#
_symmetry.space_group_name_H-M   'P 1'
#
loop_
_entity.id
_entity.type
_entity.pdbx_description
1 polymer ?
#
loop_
_entity_poly.entity_id
_entity_poly.type
_entity_poly.pdbx_seq_one_letter_code
_entity_poly.pdbx_strand_id
1 'polypeptide(L)' 'MKIKIGVAHTSRVVEIDSDDIAVVRTAIEEVFAKGQPMLWIEDSDGTQFGIPTRMLAFVEFESPGSRSGVGFAAGS' A
#
# COMPACT_ATOMS: atom_id res chain seq x y z
N MET A 1 5.75 -9.32 -1.25
CA MET A 1 5.47 -8.66 0.05
C MET A 1 4.21 -7.82 -0.11
N LYS A 2 3.44 -7.59 0.96
CA LYS A 2 2.14 -6.94 0.83
C LYS A 2 2.21 -5.47 1.22
N ILE A 3 1.64 -4.61 0.37
CA ILE A 3 1.54 -3.17 0.58
C ILE A 3 0.06 -2.81 0.63
N LYS A 4 -0.36 -2.07 1.64
CA LYS A 4 -1.74 -1.59 1.79
C LYS A 4 -1.78 -0.08 1.66
N ILE A 5 -2.66 0.41 0.79
CA ILE A 5 -2.89 1.85 0.60
C ILE A 5 -4.33 2.18 0.93
N GLY A 6 -4.52 3.03 1.94
CA GLY A 6 -5.83 3.55 2.30
C GLY A 6 -6.26 4.68 1.39
N VAL A 7 -7.53 4.66 0.96
CA VAL A 7 -8.14 5.73 0.16
C VAL A 7 -9.01 6.62 1.03
N ALA A 8 -8.70 7.91 1.11
CA ALA A 8 -9.39 8.91 1.91
C ALA A 8 -10.90 8.95 1.61
N HIS A 9 -11.70 9.26 2.64
CA HIS A 9 -13.16 9.33 2.57
C HIS A 9 -13.86 8.04 2.15
N THR A 10 -13.16 6.91 2.21
CA THR A 10 -13.72 5.58 1.92
C THR A 10 -13.18 4.55 2.91
N SER A 11 -13.83 3.39 2.97
CA SER A 11 -13.28 2.20 3.64
C SER A 11 -12.41 1.33 2.72
N ARG A 12 -12.06 1.84 1.54
CA ARG A 12 -11.31 1.08 0.54
C ARG A 12 -9.83 1.05 0.89
N VAL A 13 -9.28 -0.16 0.89
CA VAL A 13 -7.84 -0.43 0.94
C VAL A 13 -7.46 -1.08 -0.37
N VAL A 14 -6.43 -0.55 -1.02
CA VAL A 14 -5.79 -1.17 -2.19
C VAL A 14 -4.65 -2.03 -1.65
N GLU A 15 -4.74 -3.33 -1.89
CA GLU A 15 -3.68 -4.28 -1.56
C GLU A 15 -2.85 -4.54 -2.81
N ILE A 16 -1.54 -4.39 -2.69
CA ILE A 16 -0.58 -4.54 -3.79
C ILE A 16 0.49 -5.52 -3.34
N ASP A 17 0.73 -6.53 -4.15
CA ASP A 17 1.85 -7.44 -3.96
C ASP A 17 3.05 -6.94 -4.74
N SER A 18 4.18 -6.74 -4.05
CA SER A 18 5.42 -6.25 -4.66
C SER A 18 6.62 -6.99 -4.09
N ASP A 19 7.60 -7.25 -4.96
CA ASP A 19 8.87 -7.88 -4.60
C ASP A 19 9.90 -6.88 -4.06
N ASP A 20 9.65 -5.57 -4.19
CA ASP A 20 10.56 -4.52 -3.74
C ASP A 20 9.81 -3.36 -3.07
N ILE A 21 9.75 -3.41 -1.72
CA ILE A 21 9.17 -2.35 -0.90
C ILE A 21 9.92 -1.02 -1.06
N ALA A 22 11.24 -1.05 -1.24
CA ALA A 22 12.04 0.17 -1.29
C ALA A 22 11.74 0.98 -2.55
N VAL A 23 11.52 0.30 -3.68
CA VAL A 23 11.08 0.93 -4.93
C VAL A 23 9.72 1.59 -4.76
N VAL A 24 8.74 0.89 -4.18
CA VAL A 24 7.39 1.45 -3.99
C VAL A 24 7.42 2.64 -3.04
N ARG A 25 8.18 2.56 -1.94
CA ARG A 25 8.36 3.68 -1.02
C ARG A 25 8.95 4.90 -1.72
N THR A 26 10.00 4.70 -2.51
CA THR A 26 10.66 5.80 -3.24
C THR A 26 9.69 6.44 -4.24
N ALA A 27 8.91 5.65 -4.96
CA ALA A 27 7.91 6.15 -5.90
C ALA A 27 6.84 7.02 -5.21
N ILE A 28 6.39 6.61 -4.02
CA ILE A 28 5.47 7.42 -3.20
C ILE A 28 6.12 8.75 -2.82
N GLU A 29 7.30 8.71 -2.22
CA GLU A 29 8.03 9.92 -1.79
C GLU A 29 8.28 10.88 -2.96
N GLU A 30 8.64 10.37 -4.14
CA GLU A 30 8.83 11.17 -5.35
C GLU A 30 7.55 11.82 -5.87
N VAL A 31 6.43 11.09 -5.90
CA VAL A 31 5.13 11.62 -6.34
C VAL A 31 4.71 12.81 -5.47
N PHE A 32 4.91 12.70 -4.15
CA PHE A 32 4.66 13.80 -3.23
C PHE A 32 5.64 14.96 -3.43
N ALA A 33 6.94 14.68 -3.55
CA ALA A 33 7.97 15.72 -3.75
C ALA A 33 7.77 16.51 -5.05
N LYS A 34 7.35 15.83 -6.12
CA LYS A 34 7.10 16.42 -7.45
C LYS A 34 5.69 17.00 -7.59
N GLY A 35 4.82 16.82 -6.60
CA GLY A 35 3.43 17.28 -6.65
C GLY A 35 2.62 16.61 -7.76
N GLN A 36 2.94 15.36 -8.11
CA GLN A 36 2.23 14.64 -9.17
C GLN A 36 0.80 14.29 -8.72
N PRO A 37 -0.20 14.40 -9.62
CA PRO A 37 -1.60 14.22 -9.24
C PRO A 37 -2.00 12.75 -9.03
N MET A 38 -1.18 11.81 -9.50
CA MET A 38 -1.45 10.37 -9.51
C MET A 38 -0.19 9.61 -9.11
N LEU A 39 -0.35 8.65 -8.20
CA LEU A 39 0.61 7.59 -7.90
C LEU A 39 0.26 6.37 -8.74
N TRP A 40 1.23 5.86 -9.50
CA TRP A 40 1.11 4.60 -10.24
C TRP A 40 2.01 3.56 -9.59
N ILE A 41 1.43 2.40 -9.26
CA ILE A 41 2.16 1.26 -8.74
C ILE A 41 1.76 0.04 -9.56
N GLU A 42 2.75 -0.75 -9.97
CA GLU A 42 2.58 -2.05 -10.60
C GLU A 42 2.78 -3.15 -9.55
N ASP A 43 1.89 -4.13 -9.52
CA ASP A 43 2.09 -5.34 -8.69
C ASP A 43 2.98 -6.37 -9.39
N SER A 44 3.27 -7.47 -8.69
CA SER A 44 4.09 -8.58 -9.20
C SER A 44 3.49 -9.29 -10.42
N ASP A 45 2.18 -9.18 -10.65
CA ASP A 45 1.46 -9.78 -11.77
C ASP A 45 1.36 -8.82 -12.98
N GLY A 46 1.93 -7.62 -12.87
CA GLY A 46 1.88 -6.58 -13.90
C GLY A 46 0.61 -5.74 -13.86
N THR A 47 -0.22 -5.86 -12.82
CA THR A 47 -1.43 -5.03 -12.67
C THR A 47 -1.05 -3.64 -12.20
N GLN A 48 -1.50 -2.60 -12.90
CA GLN A 48 -1.24 -1.21 -12.52
C GLN A 48 -2.40 -0.58 -11.75
N PHE A 49 -2.07 0.04 -10.61
CA PHE A 49 -2.98 0.76 -9.74
C PHE A 49 -2.69 2.25 -9.79
N GLY A 50 -3.68 3.03 -10.23
CA GLY A 50 -3.65 4.49 -10.20
C GLY A 50 -4.38 5.04 -8.98
N ILE A 51 -3.67 5.75 -8.11
CA ILE A 51 -4.20 6.33 -6.88
C ILE A 51 -4.00 7.84 -6.91
N PRO A 52 -5.06 8.66 -6.86
CA PRO A 52 -4.89 10.11 -6.80
C PRO A 52 -4.12 10.49 -5.53
N THR A 53 -3.04 11.26 -5.65
CA THR A 53 -2.16 11.58 -4.52
C THR A 53 -2.91 12.28 -3.38
N ARG A 54 -3.90 13.12 -3.74
CA ARG A 54 -4.80 13.80 -2.78
C ARG A 54 -5.72 12.86 -2.00
N MET A 55 -5.87 11.62 -2.45
CA MET A 55 -6.74 10.61 -1.84
C MET A 55 -5.94 9.58 -1.04
N LEU A 56 -4.61 9.69 -0.98
CA LEU A 56 -3.79 8.77 -0.21
C LEU A 56 -3.95 9.08 1.28
N ALA A 57 -4.53 8.15 2.04
CA ALA A 57 -4.76 8.30 3.48
C ALA A 57 -3.63 7.70 4.31
N PHE A 58 -3.14 6.51 3.93
CA PHE A 58 -1.99 5.86 4.56
C PHE A 58 -1.34 4.86 3.60
N VAL A 59 -0.08 4.51 3.88
CA VAL A 59 0.63 3.38 3.26
C VAL A 59 1.22 2.51 4.37
N GLU A 60 0.93 1.22 4.32
CA GLU A 60 1.48 0.20 5.22
C GLU A 60 2.29 -0.81 4.41
N PHE A 61 3.52 -1.09 4.87
CA PHE A 61 4.39 -2.11 4.30
C PHE A 61 4.43 -3.31 5.24
N GLU A 62 3.85 -4.43 4.83
CA GLU A 62 3.82 -5.64 5.64
C GLU A 62 5.18 -6.36 5.54
N SER A 63 5.85 -6.54 6.68
CA SER A 63 7.12 -7.27 6.73
C SER A 63 6.86 -8.78 6.86
N PRO A 64 7.66 -9.64 6.22
CA PRO A 64 7.61 -11.08 6.43
C PRO A 64 7.98 -11.40 7.88
N GLY A 65 6.97 -11.48 8.76
CA GLY A 65 7.14 -11.64 10.21
C GLY A 65 6.08 -10.90 11.04
N SER A 66 5.41 -9.88 10.49
CA SER A 66 4.32 -9.20 11.17
C SER A 66 3.02 -9.99 11.03
N ARG A 67 2.91 -11.15 11.69
CA ARG A 67 1.59 -11.71 12.03
C ARG A 67 0.93 -10.79 13.06
N SER A 68 0.27 -9.74 12.60
CA SER A 68 -0.73 -9.03 13.40
C SER A 68 -2.09 -9.70 13.21
N GLY A 69 -2.15 -11.01 13.45
CA GLY A 69 -3.39 -11.75 13.55
C GLY A 69 -3.96 -11.57 14.94
N VAL A 70 -4.66 -10.46 15.20
CA VAL A 70 -5.61 -10.42 16.33
C VAL A 70 -6.85 -11.18 15.89
N GLY A 71 -6.76 -12.51 15.96
CA GLY A 71 -7.89 -13.43 15.85
C GLY A 71 -8.19 -13.98 17.24
N PHE A 72 -9.40 -13.77 17.74
CA PHE A 72 -9.88 -14.34 18.99
C PHE A 72 -9.81 -15.88 18.93
N ALA A 73 -8.75 -16.45 19.49
CA ALA A 73 -8.65 -17.88 19.75
C ALA A 73 -7.91 -18.10 21.07
N ALA A 74 -8.62 -17.84 22.18
CA ALA A 74 -8.34 -18.43 23.48
C ALA A 74 -9.69 -18.82 24.08
N GLY A 75 -10.15 -20.00 23.66
CA GLY A 75 -11.41 -20.60 24.05
C GLY A 75 -11.41 -22.08 23.70
N SER A 76 -10.46 -22.83 24.27
CA SER A 76 -10.47 -24.29 24.37
C SER A 76 -9.51 -24.74 25.46
#